data_AF-A0A146K6E8-F1
#
_entry.id   AF-A0A146K6E8-F1
#
_cell.length_a   1.000
_cell.length_b   1.000
_cell.length_c   1.000
_cell.angle_alpha   90.00
_cell.angle_beta   90.00
_cell.angle_gamma   90.00
#
_symmetry.space_group_name_H-M   'P 1'
#
loop_
_entity.id
_entity.type
_entity.pdbx_description
1 polymer ?
#
loop_
_entity_poly.entity_id
_entity_poly.type
_entity_poly.pdbx_seq_one_letter_code
_entity_poly.pdbx_strand_id
1 'polypeptide(L)'
;DKNTQILVISSTAQSYNLVQSIGQRMDISTGLFCGGFELLKDESLNQEIQVVVGTPDRLLQNIIQNTFKTNKVKMIIIDDAEKMIESGFM
;
A
#
# COMPACT_ATOMS: atom_id res chain seq x y z
N ASP A 1 -17.58 -4.52 2.71
CA ASP A 1 -16.46 -5.46 2.50
C ASP A 1 -15.17 -4.67 2.68
N LYS A 2 -14.42 -4.89 3.76
CA LYS A 2 -13.22 -4.10 4.12
C LYS A 2 -11.92 -4.69 3.58
N ASN A 3 -12.02 -5.55 2.57
CA ASN A 3 -10.89 -6.02 1.78
C ASN A 3 -10.19 -4.86 1.04
N THR A 4 -8.92 -5.06 0.69
CA THR A 4 -8.15 -4.05 -0.06
C THR A 4 -8.69 -3.89 -1.47
N GLN A 5 -9.06 -2.65 -1.80
CA GLN A 5 -9.66 -2.27 -3.09
C GLN A 5 -8.75 -1.33 -3.90
N ILE A 6 -7.89 -0.57 -3.23
CA ILE A 6 -6.98 0.38 -3.86
C ILE A 6 -5.55 0.07 -3.43
N LEU A 7 -4.65 0.02 -4.41
CA LEU A 7 -3.23 -0.09 -4.19
C LEU A 7 -2.53 1.15 -4.75
N VAL A 8 -1.81 1.87 -3.89
CA VAL A 8 -0.97 3.02 -4.26
C VAL A 8 0.48 2.56 -4.23
N ILE A 9 1.11 2.56 -5.38
CA ILE A 9 2.53 2.23 -5.54
C ILE A 9 3.28 3.57 -5.56
N SER A 10 4.20 3.77 -4.63
CA SER A 10 5.00 5.00 -4.53
C SER A 10 6.45 4.67 -4.22
N SER A 11 7.36 5.55 -4.64
CA SER A 11 8.80 5.41 -4.37
C SER A 11 9.16 5.60 -2.90
N THR A 12 8.28 6.24 -2.09
CA THR A 12 8.52 6.53 -0.68
C THR A 12 7.25 6.38 0.19
N ALA A 13 7.41 6.47 1.51
CA ALA A 13 6.30 6.46 2.46
C ALA A 13 5.55 7.82 2.56
N GLN A 14 5.95 8.87 1.84
CA GLN A 14 5.37 10.20 2.02
C GLN A 14 3.87 10.24 1.69
N SER A 15 3.47 9.56 0.62
CA SER A 15 2.08 9.51 0.14
C SER A 15 1.14 8.81 1.13
N TYR A 16 1.68 7.97 2.01
CA TYR A 16 0.89 7.31 3.05
C TYR A 16 0.27 8.30 4.03
N ASN A 17 1.01 9.33 4.49
CA ASN A 17 0.48 10.29 5.47
C ASN A 17 -0.73 11.06 4.94
N LEU A 18 -0.71 11.40 3.64
CA LEU A 18 -1.83 12.05 2.98
C LEU A 18 -3.02 11.11 2.85
N VAL A 19 -2.78 9.89 2.36
CA VAL A 19 -3.82 8.85 2.21
C VAL A 19 -4.46 8.51 3.56
N GLN A 20 -3.66 8.38 4.62
CA GLN A 20 -4.13 8.15 5.98
C GLN A 20 -4.99 9.31 6.51
N SER A 21 -4.57 10.55 6.28
CA SER A 21 -5.32 11.75 6.71
C SER A 21 -6.68 11.87 6.00
N ILE A 22 -6.73 11.49 4.72
CA ILE A 22 -7.99 11.41 3.96
C ILE A 22 -8.84 10.26 4.48
N GLY A 23 -8.23 9.09 4.69
CA GLY A 23 -8.91 7.89 5.16
C GLY A 23 -9.60 8.08 6.50
N GLN A 24 -8.93 8.73 7.47
CA GLN A 24 -9.50 9.07 8.77
C GLN A 24 -10.77 9.93 8.68
N ARG A 25 -10.86 10.83 7.69
CA ARG A 25 -12.05 11.68 7.48
C ARG A 25 -13.19 10.97 6.79
N MET A 26 -12.90 9.88 6.07
CA MET A 26 -13.85 9.13 5.26
C MET A 26 -14.21 7.76 5.83
N ASP A 27 -13.73 7.43 7.04
CA ASP A 27 -13.85 6.09 7.63
C ASP A 27 -13.29 4.99 6.72
N ILE A 28 -12.14 5.27 6.09
CA ILE A 28 -11.41 4.34 5.23
C ILE A 28 -10.11 3.94 5.93
N SER A 29 -9.90 2.64 6.04
CA SER A 29 -8.68 2.06 6.60
C SER A 29 -7.53 2.01 5.60
N THR A 30 -6.34 2.38 6.07
CA THR A 30 -5.13 2.51 5.24
C THR A 30 -3.97 1.69 5.82
N GLY A 31 -3.21 1.01 4.96
CA GLY A 31 -2.00 0.26 5.33
C GLY A 31 -0.75 0.74 4.58
N LEU A 32 0.42 0.42 5.13
CA LEU A 32 1.72 0.77 4.56
C LEU A 32 2.64 -0.45 4.41
N PHE A 33 3.19 -0.65 3.20
CA PHE A 33 4.26 -1.61 2.93
C PHE A 33 5.52 -0.89 2.41
N CYS A 34 6.42 -0.48 3.31
CA CYS A 34 7.67 0.22 2.98
C CYS A 34 8.84 -0.31 3.82
N GLY A 35 10.06 -0.27 3.29
CA GLY A 35 11.27 -0.65 4.06
C GLY A 35 11.57 0.33 5.19
N GLY A 36 12.13 -0.16 6.30
CA GLY A 36 12.52 0.66 7.46
C GLY A 36 11.41 0.99 8.45
N PHE A 37 10.16 0.66 8.11
CA PHE A 37 9.04 0.68 9.04
C PHE A 37 8.77 -0.77 9.45
N GLU A 38 8.91 -1.09 10.73
CA GLU A 38 8.17 -2.25 11.27
C GLU A 38 6.71 -2.01 10.89
N LEU A 39 6.09 -2.99 10.20
CA LEU A 39 4.68 -2.93 9.84
C LEU A 39 3.97 -2.30 11.03
N LEU A 40 3.35 -1.14 10.84
CA LEU A 40 2.59 -0.46 11.88
C LEU A 40 1.46 -1.39 12.27
N LYS A 41 1.83 -2.26 13.21
CA LYS A 41 1.12 -3.27 13.97
C LYS A 41 0.30 -4.25 13.15
N ASP A 42 0.55 -5.53 13.46
CA ASP A 42 -0.22 -6.74 13.17
C ASP A 42 -1.75 -6.63 13.19
N GLU A 43 -2.33 -5.50 13.63
CA GLU A 43 -3.77 -5.23 13.57
C GLU A 43 -4.25 -4.99 12.13
N SER A 44 -3.41 -4.47 11.23
CA SER A 44 -3.79 -4.24 9.83
C SER A 44 -3.78 -5.53 8.98
N LEU A 45 -3.04 -6.55 9.40
CA LEU A 45 -3.07 -7.89 8.79
C LEU A 45 -4.36 -8.65 9.12
N ASN A 46 -5.09 -8.22 10.16
CA ASN A 46 -6.46 -8.67 10.44
C ASN A 46 -7.48 -7.93 9.54
N GLN A 47 -7.41 -8.23 8.25
CA GLN A 47 -8.50 -8.21 7.23
C GLN A 47 -9.38 -6.97 7.03
N GLU A 48 -9.08 -5.81 7.62
CA GLU A 48 -9.88 -4.60 7.43
C GLU A 48 -9.14 -3.44 6.76
N ILE A 49 -8.23 -3.66 5.80
CA ILE A 49 -7.58 -2.56 5.05
C ILE A 49 -8.22 -2.36 3.68
N GLN A 50 -8.71 -1.15 3.39
CA GLN A 50 -9.31 -0.80 2.09
C GLN A 50 -8.30 -0.19 1.10
N VAL A 51 -7.31 0.58 1.59
CA VAL A 51 -6.26 1.21 0.77
C VAL A 51 -4.89 0.83 1.29
N VAL A 52 -4.01 0.35 0.41
CA VAL A 52 -2.63 0.05 0.74
C VAL A 52 -1.73 1.01 -0.03
N VAL A 53 -0.77 1.64 0.66
CA VAL A 53 0.33 2.38 0.05
C VAL A 53 1.61 1.57 0.24
N GLY A 54 2.45 1.43 -0.77
CA GLY A 54 3.70 0.72 -0.57
C GLY A 54 4.74 0.94 -1.64
N THR A 55 5.99 0.63 -1.27
CA THR A 55 7.07 0.56 -2.24
C THR A 55 6.95 -0.72 -3.05
N PRO A 56 7.32 -0.68 -4.34
CA PRO A 56 7.06 -1.80 -5.22
C PRO A 56 7.69 -3.12 -4.76
N ASP A 57 8.93 -3.08 -4.27
CA ASP A 57 9.65 -4.26 -3.75
C ASP A 57 8.93 -4.92 -2.57
N ARG A 58 8.40 -4.12 -1.64
CA ARG A 58 7.69 -4.65 -0.45
C ARG A 58 6.30 -5.15 -0.80
N LEU A 59 5.61 -4.52 -1.74
CA LEU A 59 4.35 -5.01 -2.27
C LEU A 59 4.53 -6.37 -2.94
N LEU A 60 5.50 -6.47 -3.85
CA LEU A 60 5.81 -7.71 -4.55
C LEU A 60 6.20 -8.83 -3.58
N GLN A 61 7.06 -8.52 -2.60
CA GLN A 61 7.43 -9.47 -1.55
C GLN A 61 6.19 -10.05 -0.83
N ASN A 62 5.27 -9.19 -0.36
CA ASN A 62 4.08 -9.64 0.38
C ASN A 62 3.08 -10.42 -0.49
N ILE A 63 3.03 -10.12 -1.80
CA ILE A 63 2.23 -10.89 -2.75
C ILE A 63 2.85 -12.28 -2.96
N ILE A 64 4.16 -12.36 -3.22
CA ILE A 64 4.88 -13.63 -3.44
C ILE A 64 4.83 -14.51 -2.19
N GLN A 65 4.97 -13.92 -1.00
CA GLN A 65 4.88 -14.62 0.28
C GLN A 65 3.44 -14.95 0.69
N ASN A 66 2.44 -14.55 -0.11
CA ASN A 66 1.01 -14.76 0.13
C ASN A 66 0.52 -14.17 1.47
N THR A 67 1.19 -13.14 1.99
CA THR A 67 0.81 -12.38 3.18
C THR A 67 -0.12 -11.21 2.85
N PHE A 68 -0.22 -10.83 1.57
CA PHE A 68 -1.13 -9.81 1.07
C PHE A 68 -1.92 -10.34 -0.14
N LYS A 69 -3.26 -10.36 -0.04
CA LYS A 69 -4.16 -10.82 -1.11
C LYS A 69 -4.63 -9.65 -1.98
N THR A 70 -4.45 -9.76 -3.29
CA THR A 70 -4.80 -8.70 -4.27
C THR A 70 -6.07 -8.99 -5.06
N ASN A 71 -6.76 -10.09 -4.79
CA ASN A 71 -7.93 -10.56 -5.54
C ASN A 71 -9.15 -9.62 -5.51
N LYS A 72 -9.18 -8.63 -4.63
CA LYS A 72 -10.25 -7.62 -4.51
C LYS A 72 -9.82 -6.22 -4.90
N VAL A 73 -8.57 -6.04 -5.34
CA VAL A 73 -8.06 -4.75 -5.83
C VAL A 73 -8.78 -4.39 -7.13
N LYS A 74 -9.31 -3.17 -7.18
CA LYS A 74 -10.07 -2.61 -8.31
C LYS A 74 -9.34 -1.45 -8.98
N MET A 75 -8.38 -0.84 -8.27
CA MET A 75 -7.64 0.32 -8.73
C MET A 75 -6.19 0.23 -8.28
N ILE A 76 -5.28 0.55 -9.21
CA ILE A 76 -3.86 0.75 -8.94
C ILE A 76 -3.54 2.20 -9.29
N ILE A 77 -2.86 2.89 -8.38
CA ILE A 77 -2.35 4.24 -8.56
C ILE A 77 -0.83 4.13 -8.52
N ILE A 78 -0.17 4.69 -9.53
CA ILE A 78 1.29 4.78 -9.58
C ILE A 78 1.65 6.24 -9.32
N ASP A 79 2.36 6.47 -8.22
CA ASP A 79 2.87 7.76 -7.79
C ASP A 79 4.38 7.81 -8.05
N ASP A 80 4.89 8.97 -8.47
CA ASP A 80 6.28 9.14 -8.92
C ASP A 80 6.70 8.08 -9.99
N ALA A 81 5.87 7.84 -11.00
CA ALA A 81 6.15 6.81 -12.02
C ALA A 81 7.51 7.01 -12.70
N GLU A 82 7.92 8.25 -12.92
CA GLU A 82 9.22 8.63 -13.45
C GLU A 82 10.39 8.14 -12.57
N LYS A 83 10.28 8.26 -11.24
CA LYS A 83 11.33 7.80 -10.32
C LYS A 83 11.42 6.28 -10.31
N MET A 84 10.29 5.60 -10.45
CA MET A 84 10.26 4.13 -10.54
C MET A 84 10.94 3.63 -11.83
N ILE A 85 10.79 4.37 -12.93
CA ILE A 85 11.51 4.10 -14.18
C ILE A 85 13.02 4.36 -13.98
N GLU A 86 13.39 5.50 -13.39
CA GLU A 86 14.80 5.85 -13.13
C GLU A 86 15.52 4.86 -12.20
N SER A 87 14.82 4.32 -11.20
CA SER A 87 15.38 3.30 -10.30
C SER A 87 15.50 1.92 -10.95
N GLY A 88 15.05 1.75 -12.19
CA GLY A 88 15.03 0.48 -12.92
C GLY A 88 13.96 -0.50 -12.44
N PHE A 89 12.90 -0.01 -11.78
CA PHE A 89 11.79 -0.85 -11.33
C PHE A 89 10.77 -1.12 -12.46
N MET A 90 10.68 -0.23 -13.44
CA MET A 90 9.82 -0.33 -14.63
C MET A 90 10.63 -0.38 -15.92
#